data_AF-A0A932U464-F1
#
_entry.id   AF-A0A932U464-F1
#
_cell.length_a   1.000
_cell.length_b   1.000
_cell.length_c   1.000
_cell.angle_alpha   90.00
_cell.angle_beta   90.00
_cell.angle_gamma   90.00
#
_symmetry.space_group_name_H-M   'P 1'
#
loop_
_entity.id
_entity.type
_entity.pdbx_description
1 polymer ?
#
loop_
_entity_poly.entity_id
_entity_poly.type
_entity_poly.pdbx_seq_one_letter_code
_entity_poly.pdbx_strand_id
1 'polypeptide(L)'
;RVNSGGFRKGGSFDDLIAAKGWVDPWPGYTKDDALGWVTDAIAACLPHAEQRGVMLLLENHWGLTTFAADMRHLIETVNSPWLAAILDMGNFLFEEDMYAAMETVAPYVWLAHAKTYPGGGSWYTLDLDYARIFRILLDAGWQGYCSIEMEGGEEASTAMPKSVALLQAAWADATK
;
A
#
# COMPACT_ATOMS: atom_id res chain seq x y z
N ARG A 1 -9.63 1.17 5.08
CA ARG A 1 -8.74 1.59 3.97
C ARG A 1 -9.23 2.92 3.42
N VAL A 2 -8.32 3.86 3.22
CA VAL A 2 -8.50 5.09 2.46
C VAL A 2 -7.42 5.15 1.39
N ASN A 3 -7.72 5.72 0.23
CA ASN A 3 -6.76 5.90 -0.86
C ASN A 3 -6.53 7.41 -1.05
N SER A 4 -5.33 7.80 -1.44
CA SER A 4 -4.98 9.20 -1.72
C SER A 4 -5.64 9.74 -3.00
N GLY A 5 -5.98 8.85 -3.93
CA GLY A 5 -6.50 9.25 -5.23
C GLY A 5 -5.42 9.90 -6.09
N GLY A 6 -5.82 10.78 -6.99
CA GLY A 6 -4.92 11.48 -7.90
C GLY A 6 -5.71 12.27 -8.95
N PHE A 7 -5.03 12.65 -10.03
CA PHE A 7 -5.59 13.54 -11.05
C PHE A 7 -6.29 12.80 -12.21
N ARG A 8 -6.59 11.52 -12.04
CA ARG A 8 -7.18 10.71 -13.12
C ARG A 8 -8.61 11.19 -13.43
N LYS A 9 -8.84 11.62 -14.67
CA LYS A 9 -10.18 12.00 -15.19
C LYS A 9 -10.88 10.89 -15.98
N GLY A 10 -10.15 9.84 -16.33
CA GLY A 10 -10.58 8.74 -17.21
C GLY A 10 -9.41 7.86 -17.63
N GLY A 11 -9.55 7.15 -18.76
CA GLY A 11 -8.53 6.25 -19.30
C GLY A 11 -8.63 4.81 -18.78
N SER A 12 -7.93 3.88 -19.42
CA SER A 12 -7.86 2.48 -19.01
C SER A 12 -6.90 2.29 -17.83
N PHE A 13 -6.89 1.10 -17.24
CA PHE A 13 -5.86 0.76 -16.25
C PHE A 13 -4.49 0.56 -16.90
N ASP A 14 -4.45 0.07 -18.14
CA ASP A 14 -3.21 -0.09 -18.91
C ASP A 14 -2.50 1.26 -19.09
N ASP A 15 -3.26 2.34 -19.35
CA ASP A 15 -2.72 3.70 -19.43
C ASP A 15 -2.07 4.13 -18.11
N LEU A 16 -2.68 3.77 -16.98
CA LEU A 16 -2.14 4.09 -15.65
C LEU A 16 -0.85 3.31 -15.36
N ILE A 17 -0.80 2.03 -15.72
CA ILE A 17 0.41 1.20 -15.58
C ILE A 17 1.54 1.71 -16.49
N ALA A 18 1.23 2.09 -17.73
CA ALA A 18 2.19 2.69 -18.65
C ALA A 18 2.76 4.02 -18.10
N ALA A 19 1.92 4.80 -17.40
CA ALA A 19 2.32 6.00 -16.69
C ALA A 19 2.94 5.74 -15.30
N LYS A 20 3.27 4.48 -14.98
CA LYS A 20 3.85 4.07 -13.70
C LYS A 20 3.02 4.48 -12.49
N GLY A 21 1.69 4.38 -12.59
CA GLY A 21 0.78 4.75 -11.51
C GLY A 21 0.58 6.25 -11.33
N TRP A 22 1.32 7.10 -12.02
CA TRP A 22 1.25 8.56 -11.89
C TRP A 22 0.29 9.19 -12.91
N VAL A 23 -0.34 10.30 -12.52
CA VAL A 23 -1.14 11.15 -13.42
C VAL A 23 -0.79 12.60 -13.16
N ASP A 24 -0.50 13.36 -14.22
CA ASP A 24 -0.11 14.77 -14.09
C ASP A 24 -1.23 15.65 -13.52
N PRO A 25 -0.85 16.71 -12.77
CA PRO A 25 -1.81 17.65 -12.20
C PRO A 25 -2.75 18.28 -13.24
N TRP A 26 -3.96 18.61 -12.82
CA TRP A 26 -4.90 19.36 -13.66
C TRP A 26 -4.37 20.78 -13.93
N PRO A 27 -4.76 21.41 -15.06
CA PRO A 27 -4.36 22.78 -15.34
C PRO A 27 -4.69 23.73 -14.19
N GLY A 28 -3.68 24.46 -13.71
CA GLY A 28 -3.80 25.39 -12.59
C GLY A 28 -3.59 24.78 -11.20
N TYR A 29 -3.29 23.49 -11.10
CA TYR A 29 -3.00 22.80 -9.85
C TYR A 29 -1.63 22.13 -9.87
N THR A 30 -1.12 21.86 -8.68
CA THR A 30 0.16 21.22 -8.41
C THR A 30 -0.03 19.92 -7.64
N LYS A 31 1.03 19.13 -7.49
CA LYS A 31 1.02 17.96 -6.59
C LYS A 31 0.70 18.39 -5.15
N ASP A 32 1.29 19.49 -4.70
CA ASP A 32 1.13 19.99 -3.33
C ASP A 32 -0.31 20.40 -3.03
N ASP A 33 -1.03 20.98 -4.00
CA ASP A 33 -2.46 21.27 -3.86
C ASP A 33 -3.24 19.99 -3.54
N ALA A 34 -2.96 18.90 -4.26
CA ALA A 34 -3.66 17.64 -4.05
C ALA A 34 -3.23 16.92 -2.76
N LEU A 35 -1.96 17.00 -2.36
CA LEU A 35 -1.51 16.53 -1.05
C LEU A 35 -2.24 17.27 0.08
N GLY A 36 -2.47 18.58 -0.09
CA GLY A 36 -3.32 19.39 0.78
C GLY A 36 -4.76 18.87 0.86
N TRP A 37 -5.39 18.62 -0.29
CA TRP A 37 -6.76 18.08 -0.32
C TRP A 37 -6.89 16.72 0.36
N VAL A 38 -5.92 15.83 0.18
CA VAL A 38 -5.91 14.52 0.85
C VAL A 38 -5.78 14.69 2.36
N THR A 39 -4.87 15.56 2.80
CA THR A 39 -4.67 15.89 4.22
C THR A 39 -5.97 16.42 4.83
N ASP A 40 -6.62 17.40 4.20
CA ASP A 40 -7.88 17.99 4.65
C ASP A 40 -9.01 16.95 4.71
N ALA A 41 -9.11 16.09 3.70
CA ALA A 41 -10.12 15.04 3.64
C ALA A 41 -9.93 13.99 4.74
N ILE A 42 -8.70 13.55 5.00
CA ILE A 42 -8.40 12.63 6.10
C ILE A 42 -8.70 13.31 7.44
N ALA A 43 -8.24 14.54 7.64
CA ALA A 43 -8.44 15.30 8.87
C ALA A 43 -9.93 15.48 9.21
N ALA A 44 -10.77 15.74 8.21
CA ALA A 44 -12.22 15.84 8.38
C ALA A 44 -12.86 14.51 8.83
N CYS A 45 -12.27 13.36 8.49
CA CYS A 45 -12.77 12.04 8.87
C CYS A 45 -12.31 11.60 10.28
N LEU A 46 -11.15 12.07 10.75
CA LEU A 46 -10.51 11.58 11.98
C LEU A 46 -11.39 11.70 13.25
N PRO A 47 -12.12 12.81 13.51
CA PRO A 47 -12.97 12.89 14.70
C PRO A 47 -14.04 11.81 14.75
N HIS A 48 -14.55 11.39 13.59
CA HIS A 48 -15.55 10.32 13.51
C HIS A 48 -14.94 8.93 13.67
N ALA A 49 -13.72 8.74 13.17
CA ALA A 49 -12.95 7.51 13.31
C ALA A 49 -12.60 7.26 14.79
N GLU A 50 -12.07 8.29 15.46
CA GLU A 50 -11.76 8.30 16.89
C GLU A 50 -12.98 7.95 17.76
N GLN A 51 -14.10 8.65 17.57
CA GLN A 51 -15.33 8.40 18.33
C GLN A 51 -15.85 6.97 18.21
N ARG A 52 -15.46 6.24 17.15
CA ARG A 52 -15.93 4.89 16.84
C ARG A 52 -14.89 3.82 17.13
N GLY A 53 -13.69 4.19 17.58
CA GLY A 53 -12.59 3.25 17.74
C GLY A 53 -12.14 2.63 16.42
N VAL A 54 -12.28 3.35 15.30
CA VAL A 54 -11.90 2.89 13.97
C VAL A 54 -10.63 3.62 13.54
N MET A 55 -9.64 2.87 13.06
CA MET A 55 -8.43 3.46 12.48
C MET A 55 -8.59 3.63 10.97
N LEU A 56 -8.23 4.80 10.45
CA LEU A 56 -8.09 5.02 9.03
C LEU A 56 -6.72 4.52 8.60
N LEU A 57 -6.68 3.78 7.49
CA LEU A 57 -5.43 3.24 6.97
C LEU A 57 -5.22 3.71 5.53
N LEU A 58 -4.20 4.53 5.30
CA LEU A 58 -3.80 5.00 3.96
C LEU A 58 -2.98 3.91 3.28
N GLU A 59 -3.32 3.54 2.05
CA GLU A 59 -2.59 2.52 1.29
C GLU A 59 -1.67 3.13 0.23
N ASN A 60 -0.51 2.52 -0.01
CA ASN A 60 0.29 2.78 -1.21
C ASN A 60 -0.43 2.23 -2.47
N HIS A 61 -1.29 3.04 -3.07
CA HIS A 61 -2.11 2.58 -4.20
C HIS A 61 -2.33 3.65 -5.27
N TRP A 62 -1.43 3.66 -6.25
CA TRP A 62 -1.38 4.56 -7.40
C TRP A 62 -1.51 6.05 -7.03
N GLY A 63 -1.48 6.92 -8.05
CA GLY A 63 -1.62 8.35 -7.88
C GLY A 63 -0.62 8.94 -6.89
N LEU A 64 -1.13 9.68 -5.89
CA LEU A 64 -0.31 10.43 -4.92
C LEU A 64 0.44 9.55 -3.92
N THR A 65 0.11 8.26 -3.84
CA THR A 65 0.78 7.29 -2.95
C THR A 65 1.47 6.18 -3.74
N THR A 66 1.76 6.42 -5.02
CA THR A 66 2.58 5.51 -5.84
C THR A 66 4.00 5.37 -5.28
N PHE A 67 4.54 6.45 -4.71
CA PHE A 67 5.89 6.50 -4.17
C PHE A 67 5.87 6.69 -2.65
N ALA A 68 6.80 6.06 -1.96
CA ALA A 68 6.84 6.00 -0.50
C ALA A 68 7.04 7.39 0.13
N ALA A 69 7.80 8.27 -0.53
CA ALA A 69 8.07 9.62 -0.03
C ALA A 69 6.79 10.45 0.16
N ASP A 70 5.87 10.39 -0.81
CA ASP A 70 4.61 11.14 -0.76
C ASP A 70 3.64 10.53 0.26
N MET A 71 3.60 9.20 0.36
CA MET A 71 2.81 8.52 1.39
C MET A 71 3.28 8.86 2.81
N ARG A 72 4.59 8.80 3.05
CA ARG A 72 5.20 9.21 4.32
C ARG A 72 4.86 10.66 4.64
N HIS A 73 5.01 11.56 3.66
CA HIS A 73 4.69 12.98 3.83
C HIS A 73 3.23 13.20 4.27
N LEU A 74 2.27 12.50 3.66
CA LEU A 74 0.85 12.59 4.04
C LEU A 74 0.61 12.14 5.49
N ILE A 75 1.18 10.98 5.89
CA ILE A 75 0.99 10.43 7.24
C ILE A 75 1.62 11.36 8.29
N GLU A 76 2.87 11.81 8.06
CA GLU A 76 3.58 12.72 8.96
C GLU A 76 2.91 14.10 9.04
N THR A 77 2.27 14.56 7.96
CA THR A 77 1.57 15.85 7.94
C THR A 77 0.25 15.79 8.69
N VAL A 78 -0.54 14.72 8.53
CA VAL A 78 -1.79 14.53 9.27
C VAL A 78 -1.52 14.28 10.76
N ASN A 79 -0.46 13.53 11.09
CA ASN A 79 0.04 13.30 12.45
C ASN A 79 -1.06 12.95 13.48
N SER A 80 -1.75 11.82 13.28
CA SER A 80 -2.84 11.38 14.17
C SER A 80 -2.66 9.92 14.58
N PRO A 81 -2.92 9.55 15.85
CA PRO A 81 -2.91 8.15 16.28
C PRO A 81 -4.03 7.31 15.64
N TRP A 82 -5.00 7.96 14.99
CA TRP A 82 -6.11 7.31 14.28
C TRP A 82 -5.88 7.19 12.78
N LEU A 83 -4.68 7.54 12.30
CA LEU A 83 -4.20 7.29 10.94
C LEU A 83 -2.95 6.40 10.99
N ALA A 84 -2.97 5.33 10.23
CA ALA A 84 -1.80 4.48 9.98
C ALA A 84 -1.74 4.10 8.48
N ALA A 85 -0.84 3.20 8.12
CA ALA A 85 -0.66 2.73 6.75
C ALA A 85 -1.18 1.31 6.53
N ILE A 86 -1.70 1.07 5.32
CA ILE A 86 -1.67 -0.26 4.68
C ILE A 86 -0.43 -0.30 3.81
N LEU A 87 0.42 -1.31 4.01
CA LEU A 87 1.45 -1.66 3.02
C LEU A 87 0.91 -2.75 2.11
N ASP A 88 0.57 -2.40 0.88
CA ASP A 88 0.47 -3.36 -0.22
C ASP A 88 1.88 -3.70 -0.69
N MET A 89 2.25 -4.96 -0.47
CA MET A 89 3.60 -5.48 -0.74
C MET A 89 3.99 -5.43 -2.22
N GLY A 90 3.04 -5.28 -3.14
CA GLY A 90 3.29 -5.25 -4.58
C GLY A 90 3.21 -3.87 -5.23
N ASN A 91 2.68 -2.84 -4.54
CA ASN A 91 2.36 -1.57 -5.22
C ASN A 91 3.51 -0.56 -5.29
N PHE A 92 4.66 -0.85 -4.68
CA PHE A 92 5.89 -0.07 -4.87
C PHE A 92 6.74 -0.57 -6.06
N LEU A 93 6.16 -1.31 -7.01
CA LEU A 93 6.89 -1.88 -8.15
C LEU A 93 7.57 -0.86 -9.08
N PHE A 94 7.20 0.42 -8.98
CA PHE A 94 7.77 1.51 -9.77
C PHE A 94 8.89 2.27 -9.05
N GLU A 95 9.12 1.97 -7.77
CA GLU A 95 10.31 2.42 -7.03
C GLU A 95 11.55 1.69 -7.56
N GLU A 96 12.70 2.38 -7.59
CA GLU A 96 13.97 1.77 -7.99
C GLU A 96 14.37 0.64 -7.04
N ASP A 97 14.21 0.88 -5.74
CA ASP A 97 14.31 -0.14 -4.68
C ASP A 97 13.00 -0.18 -3.89
N MET A 98 12.14 -1.10 -4.29
CA MET A 98 10.86 -1.36 -3.65
C MET A 98 10.99 -1.70 -2.15
N TYR A 99 12.06 -2.39 -1.73
CA TYR A 99 12.23 -2.76 -0.33
C TYR A 99 12.67 -1.57 0.53
N ALA A 100 13.55 -0.71 -0.01
CA ALA A 100 13.90 0.56 0.66
C ALA A 100 12.68 1.51 0.76
N ALA A 101 11.80 1.49 -0.25
CA ALA A 101 10.52 2.20 -0.19
C ALA A 101 9.60 1.64 0.91
N MET A 102 9.55 0.31 1.09
CA MET A 102 8.82 -0.31 2.20
C MET A 102 9.40 0.11 3.56
N GLU A 103 10.72 0.13 3.73
CA GLU A 103 11.38 0.59 4.96
C GLU A 103 10.97 2.03 5.33
N THR A 104 10.78 2.89 4.33
CA THR A 104 10.35 4.29 4.52
C THR A 104 8.97 4.40 5.17
N VAL A 105 8.05 3.48 4.86
CA VAL A 105 6.67 3.50 5.39
C VAL A 105 6.42 2.51 6.52
N ALA A 106 7.30 1.51 6.71
CA ALA A 106 7.16 0.44 7.68
C ALA A 106 6.82 0.91 9.11
N PRO A 107 7.41 2.01 9.65
CA PRO A 107 7.05 2.51 10.98
C PRO A 107 5.59 2.92 11.15
N TYR A 108 4.88 3.18 10.05
CA TYR A 108 3.49 3.61 10.04
C TYR A 108 2.50 2.48 9.76
N VAL A 109 2.97 1.28 9.41
CA VAL A 109 2.12 0.18 8.93
C VAL A 109 1.31 -0.43 10.08
N TRP A 110 0.02 -0.64 9.86
CA TRP A 110 -0.86 -1.41 10.74
C TRP A 110 -1.44 -2.65 10.05
N LEU A 111 -1.66 -2.58 8.74
CA LEU A 111 -2.13 -3.72 7.96
C LEU A 111 -1.16 -3.92 6.79
N ALA A 112 -0.76 -5.16 6.52
CA ALA A 112 -0.03 -5.49 5.31
C ALA A 112 -0.95 -6.29 4.39
N HIS A 113 -1.03 -5.89 3.13
CA HIS A 113 -1.65 -6.69 2.07
C HIS A 113 -0.56 -7.48 1.35
N ALA A 114 -0.55 -8.80 1.57
CA ALA A 114 0.32 -9.70 0.84
C ALA A 114 -0.31 -10.00 -0.53
N LYS A 115 0.16 -9.28 -1.56
CA LYS A 115 -0.18 -9.60 -2.95
C LYS A 115 0.42 -10.94 -3.35
N THR A 116 -0.42 -11.90 -3.73
CA THR A 116 0.03 -13.23 -4.16
C THR A 116 -0.49 -13.59 -5.54
N TYR A 117 0.33 -14.34 -6.30
CA TYR A 117 0.10 -14.58 -7.73
C TYR A 117 0.03 -16.07 -8.16
N PRO A 118 -0.65 -17.00 -7.45
CA PRO A 118 -0.93 -18.31 -8.03
C PRO A 118 -1.62 -18.20 -9.40
N GLY A 119 -1.09 -18.85 -10.42
CA GLY A 119 -1.60 -18.73 -11.81
C GLY A 119 -1.11 -17.50 -12.58
N GLY A 120 -0.23 -16.67 -12.01
CA GLY A 120 0.26 -15.43 -12.61
C GLY A 120 -0.72 -14.27 -12.46
N GLY A 121 -0.21 -13.04 -12.42
CA GLY A 121 -1.02 -11.83 -12.33
C GLY A 121 -1.54 -11.32 -13.67
N SER A 122 -2.58 -10.48 -13.61
CA SER A 122 -3.30 -9.98 -14.79
C SER A 122 -2.48 -8.99 -15.63
N TRP A 123 -1.74 -8.08 -14.97
CA TRP A 123 -0.87 -7.10 -15.65
C TRP A 123 0.62 -7.41 -15.46
N TYR A 124 0.96 -7.90 -14.28
CA TYR A 124 2.32 -8.27 -13.90
C TYR A 124 2.26 -9.36 -12.84
N THR A 125 3.29 -10.20 -12.81
CA THR A 125 3.52 -11.17 -11.73
C THR A 125 4.79 -10.72 -11.02
N LEU A 126 4.69 -10.45 -9.71
CA LEU A 126 5.85 -10.11 -8.91
C LEU A 126 6.36 -11.33 -8.17
N ASP A 127 7.67 -11.49 -8.17
CA ASP A 127 8.38 -12.43 -7.30
C ASP A 127 8.86 -11.65 -6.07
N LEU A 128 8.01 -11.61 -5.03
CA LEU A 128 8.25 -10.86 -3.80
C LEU A 128 8.96 -11.73 -2.77
N ASP A 129 10.03 -11.21 -2.16
CA ASP A 129 10.65 -11.83 -0.98
C ASP A 129 9.84 -11.46 0.27
N TYR A 130 8.72 -12.18 0.49
CA TYR A 130 7.85 -11.94 1.64
C TYR A 130 8.60 -12.07 2.98
N ALA A 131 9.63 -12.91 3.07
CA ALA A 131 10.41 -13.06 4.30
C ALA A 131 11.22 -11.78 4.58
N ARG A 132 11.79 -11.15 3.54
CA ARG A 132 12.44 -9.83 3.66
C ARG A 132 11.44 -8.75 4.05
N ILE A 133 10.25 -8.74 3.45
CA ILE A 133 9.22 -7.74 3.77
C ILE A 133 8.76 -7.88 5.22
N PHE A 134 8.52 -9.10 5.71
CA PHE A 134 8.20 -9.33 7.11
C PHE A 134 9.31 -8.88 8.05
N ARG A 135 10.59 -9.11 7.71
CA ARG A 135 11.72 -8.58 8.48
C ARG A 135 11.71 -7.05 8.55
N ILE A 136 11.51 -6.37 7.43
CA ILE A 136 11.40 -4.90 7.39
C ILE A 136 10.29 -4.40 8.34
N LEU A 137 9.12 -5.06 8.31
CA LEU A 137 8.01 -4.71 9.21
C LEU A 137 8.36 -4.99 10.69
N LEU A 138 8.94 -6.16 10.98
CA LEU A 138 9.33 -6.56 12.34
C LEU A 138 10.40 -5.62 12.92
N ASP A 139 11.41 -5.25 12.13
CA ASP A 139 12.47 -4.32 12.51
C ASP A 139 11.92 -2.91 12.82
N ALA A 140 10.83 -2.52 12.14
CA ALA A 140 10.09 -1.29 12.41
C ALA A 140 9.12 -1.39 13.61
N GLY A 141 9.04 -2.55 14.29
CA GLY A 141 8.19 -2.78 15.45
C GLY A 141 6.73 -3.07 15.11
N TRP A 142 6.44 -3.56 13.91
CA TRP A 142 5.09 -3.87 13.46
C TRP A 142 4.41 -4.94 14.33
N GLN A 143 3.16 -4.67 14.73
CA GLN A 143 2.31 -5.58 15.52
C GLN A 143 0.93 -5.80 14.87
N GLY A 144 0.84 -5.51 13.58
CA GLY A 144 -0.40 -5.50 12.83
C GLY A 144 -0.79 -6.85 12.25
N TYR A 145 -1.71 -6.81 11.27
CA TYR A 145 -2.21 -8.00 10.60
C TYR A 145 -1.72 -8.11 9.15
N CYS A 146 -1.46 -9.32 8.69
CA CYS A 146 -1.27 -9.59 7.27
C CYS A 146 -2.60 -10.11 6.69
N SER A 147 -3.09 -9.47 5.64
CA SER A 147 -4.23 -9.93 4.83
C SER A 147 -3.74 -10.36 3.46
N ILE A 148 -4.29 -11.44 2.91
CA ILE A 148 -3.96 -11.89 1.55
C ILE A 148 -4.77 -11.07 0.56
N GLU A 149 -4.08 -10.41 -0.37
CA GLU A 149 -4.69 -9.79 -1.56
C GLU A 149 -4.34 -10.66 -2.77
N MET A 150 -5.26 -11.54 -3.15
CA MET A 150 -5.00 -12.48 -4.24
C MET A 150 -5.20 -11.79 -5.60
N GLU A 151 -4.12 -11.67 -6.36
CA GLU A 151 -4.07 -11.05 -7.70
C GLU A 151 -3.71 -12.05 -8.80
N GLY A 152 -3.48 -13.30 -8.40
CA GLY A 152 -3.27 -14.43 -9.30
C GLY A 152 -4.54 -14.85 -10.03
N GLY A 153 -4.40 -15.30 -11.27
CA GLY A 153 -5.50 -15.78 -12.12
C GLY A 153 -5.95 -17.23 -11.86
N GLU A 154 -5.32 -17.93 -10.90
CA GLU A 154 -5.79 -19.24 -10.47
C GLU A 154 -7.07 -19.11 -9.61
N GLU A 155 -7.97 -20.10 -9.70
CA GLU A 155 -9.19 -20.16 -8.89
C GLU A 155 -8.92 -20.04 -7.38
N ALA A 156 -9.69 -19.20 -6.69
CA ALA A 156 -9.46 -18.90 -5.28
C ALA A 156 -9.45 -20.15 -4.38
N SER A 157 -10.27 -21.15 -4.71
CA SER A 157 -10.36 -22.41 -3.95
C SER A 157 -9.05 -23.21 -3.93
N THR A 158 -8.19 -23.06 -4.94
CA THR A 158 -6.88 -23.73 -5.02
C THR A 158 -5.72 -22.76 -4.78
N ALA A 159 -5.87 -21.49 -5.13
CA ALA A 159 -4.89 -20.44 -4.91
C ALA A 159 -4.73 -20.06 -3.43
N MET A 160 -5.83 -19.88 -2.70
CA MET A 160 -5.77 -19.41 -1.30
C MET A 160 -4.96 -20.32 -0.37
N PRO A 161 -5.12 -21.66 -0.39
CA PRO A 161 -4.27 -22.55 0.39
C PRO A 161 -2.77 -22.42 0.07
N LYS A 162 -2.42 -22.19 -1.21
CA LYS A 162 -1.02 -21.99 -1.63
C LYS A 162 -0.47 -20.66 -1.09
N SER A 163 -1.25 -19.59 -1.18
CA SER A 163 -0.88 -18.28 -0.64
C SER A 163 -0.70 -18.32 0.88
N VAL A 164 -1.57 -19.01 1.61
CA VAL A 164 -1.42 -19.22 3.06
C VAL A 164 -0.13 -19.99 3.37
N ALA A 165 0.13 -21.11 2.68
CA ALA A 165 1.33 -21.91 2.92
C ALA A 165 2.62 -21.12 2.62
N LEU A 166 2.63 -20.35 1.52
CA LEU A 166 3.73 -19.46 1.14
C LEU A 166 4.03 -18.44 2.25
N LEU A 167 3.01 -17.73 2.73
CA LEU A 167 3.18 -16.68 3.73
C LEU A 167 3.52 -17.25 5.12
N GLN A 168 3.00 -18.42 5.47
CA GLN A 168 3.40 -19.12 6.70
C GLN A 168 4.87 -19.52 6.67
N ALA A 169 5.36 -20.03 5.52
CA ALA A 169 6.76 -20.37 5.35
C ALA A 169 7.66 -19.12 5.41
N ALA A 170 7.26 -18.03 4.73
CA ALA A 170 7.99 -16.77 4.75
C ALA A 170 8.03 -16.13 6.15
N TRP A 171 6.92 -16.17 6.88
CA TRP A 171 6.85 -15.69 8.27
C TRP A 171 7.77 -16.51 9.19
N ALA A 172 7.73 -17.84 9.06
CA ALA A 172 8.61 -18.72 9.82
C ALA A 172 10.08 -18.49 9.49
N ASP A 173 10.43 -18.04 8.29
CA ASP A 173 11.80 -17.67 7.94
C ASP A 173 12.20 -16.30 8.49
N ALA A 174 11.30 -15.32 8.42
CA ALA A 174 11.52 -13.96 8.91
C ALA A 174 11.71 -13.86 10.44
N THR A 175 11.23 -14.86 11.19
CA THR A 175 11.21 -14.87 12.67
C THR A 175 12.22 -15.84 13.30
N LYS A 176 13.10 -16.44 12.50
CA LYS A 176 14.25 -17.21 13.01
C LYS A 176 15.32 -16.27 13.58
#